data_AF-A0A7J4QFN0-F1
#
_entry.id   AF-A0A7J4QFN0-F1
#
_cell.length_a   1.000
_cell.length_b   1.000
_cell.length_c   1.000
_cell.angle_alpha   90.00
_cell.angle_beta   90.00
_cell.angle_gamma   90.00
#
_symmetry.space_group_name_H-M   'P 1'
#
loop_
_entity.id
_entity.type
_entity.pdbx_description
1 polymer ?
#
loop_
_entity_poly.entity_id
_entity_poly.type
_entity_poly.pdbx_seq_one_letter_code
_entity_poly.pdbx_strand_id
1 'polypeptide(L)' 'MAKTIMVSNDCYEKLKEMKASRSFTETIFYLIESKEAKKKGNGLRACFGTIPSEDKEFDTLREELKPVYRKWSKRYA' A
#
# COMPACT_ATOMS: atom_id res chain seq x y z
N MET A 1 5.03 -26.65 -2.08
CA MET A 1 6.38 -26.88 -1.56
C MET A 1 6.66 -25.80 -0.52
N ALA A 2 7.03 -26.16 0.71
CA ALA A 2 7.30 -25.18 1.76
C ALA A 2 8.57 -24.39 1.41
N LYS A 3 8.48 -23.05 1.44
CA LYS A 3 9.64 -22.18 1.27
C LYS A 3 10.11 -21.74 2.66
N THR A 4 11.39 -21.94 2.97
CA THR A 4 11.99 -21.50 4.23
C THR A 4 12.47 -20.07 4.09
N ILE A 5 12.17 -19.24 5.08
CA ILE A 5 12.61 -17.85 5.17
C ILE A 5 13.36 -17.69 6.49
N MET A 6 14.54 -17.08 6.43
CA MET A 6 15.29 -16.70 7.63
C MET A 6 14.94 -15.26 8.03
N VAL A 7 14.77 -15.04 9.32
CA VAL A 7 14.49 -13.72 9.90
C VAL A 7 15.39 -13.52 11.12
N SER A 8 15.65 -12.26 11.48
CA SER A 8 16.37 -11.96 12.72
C SER A 8 15.55 -12.36 13.95
N ASN A 9 16.24 -12.60 15.08
CA ASN A 9 15.58 -12.91 16.35
C ASN A 9 14.60 -11.80 16.77
N ASP A 10 14.98 -10.53 16.60
CA ASP A 10 14.11 -9.40 16.90
C ASP A 10 12.82 -9.39 16.06
N CYS A 11 12.92 -9.81 14.80
CA CYS A 11 11.76 -9.93 13.92
C CYS A 11 10.86 -11.09 14.38
N TYR A 12 11.44 -12.20 14.81
CA TYR A 12 10.70 -13.34 15.35
C TYR A 12 9.91 -12.98 16.61
N GLU A 13 10.52 -12.29 17.57
CA GLU A 13 9.83 -11.86 18.80
C GLU A 13 8.65 -10.92 18.50
N LYS A 14 8.86 -9.95 17.60
CA LYS A 14 7.79 -9.07 17.12
C LYS A 14 6.64 -9.83 16.44
N LEU A 15 6.98 -10.81 15.60
CA LEU A 15 5.97 -11.65 14.94
C LEU A 15 5.18 -12.48 15.93
N LYS A 16 5.83 -12.98 16.99
CA LYS A 16 5.19 -13.77 18.06
C LYS A 16 4.18 -12.93 18.83
N GLU A 17 4.52 -11.69 19.16
CA GLU A 17 3.60 -10.72 19.79
C GLU A 17 2.40 -10.39 18.89
N MET A 18 2.64 -10.17 17.59
CA MET A 18 1.60 -9.78 16.63
C MET A 18 0.63 -10.91 16.24
N LYS A 19 1.11 -12.16 16.27
CA LYS A 19 0.36 -13.34 15.80
C LYS A 19 -0.92 -13.57 16.60
N ALA A 20 -0.93 -13.29 17.91
CA ALA A 20 -2.04 -13.60 18.81
C ALA A 20 -2.58 -15.04 18.57
N SER A 21 -3.85 -15.18 18.14
CA SER A 21 -4.50 -16.47 17.84
C SER A 21 -4.26 -16.99 16.41
N ARG A 22 -3.68 -16.20 15.50
CA ARG A 22 -3.45 -16.57 14.09
C ARG A 22 -2.23 -17.48 13.94
N SER A 23 -2.00 -18.02 12.76
CA SER A 23 -0.74 -18.62 12.35
C SER A 23 0.29 -17.54 11.94
N PHE A 24 1.58 -17.89 11.93
CA PHE A 24 2.62 -16.99 11.40
C PHE A 24 2.37 -16.65 9.93
N THR A 25 1.92 -17.63 9.14
CA THR A 25 1.58 -17.47 7.73
C THR A 25 0.47 -16.44 7.54
N GLU A 26 -0.64 -16.55 8.26
CA GLU A 26 -1.75 -15.59 8.21
C GLU A 26 -1.31 -14.18 8.67
N THR A 27 -0.45 -14.12 9.67
CA THR A 27 0.10 -12.85 10.17
C THR A 27 0.96 -12.18 9.10
N ILE A 28 1.82 -12.94 8.42
CA ILE A 28 2.66 -12.44 7.34
C ILE A 28 1.80 -11.97 6.15
N PHE A 29 0.79 -12.74 5.74
CA PHE A 29 -0.12 -12.32 4.66
C PHE A 29 -0.86 -11.04 5.02
N TYR A 30 -1.41 -10.96 6.23
CA TYR A 30 -2.05 -9.74 6.72
C TYR A 30 -1.10 -8.53 6.69
N LEU A 31 0.17 -8.69 7.08
CA LEU A 31 1.16 -7.61 7.04
C LEU A 31 1.50 -7.17 5.60
N ILE A 32 1.54 -8.11 4.66
CA ILE A 32 1.76 -7.80 3.23
C ILE A 32 0.55 -7.04 2.68
N GLU A 33 -0.66 -7.57 2.86
CA GLU A 33 -1.90 -6.97 2.36
C GLU A 33 -2.18 -5.60 2.99
N SER A 34 -1.93 -5.46 4.30
CA SER A 34 -2.10 -4.17 4.99
C SER A 34 -1.07 -3.12 4.56
N LYS A 35 0.12 -3.53 4.12
CA LYS A 35 1.12 -2.63 3.52
C LYS A 35 0.70 -2.20 2.11
N GLU A 36 0.10 -3.10 1.33
CA GLU A 36 -0.44 -2.78 0.01
C GLU A 36 -1.65 -1.85 0.10
N ALA A 37 -2.57 -2.10 1.04
CA ALA A 37 -3.72 -1.25 1.30
C ALA A 37 -3.36 0.19 1.73
N LYS A 38 -2.15 0.40 2.27
CA LYS A 38 -1.64 1.71 2.70
C LYS A 38 -1.02 2.54 1.57
N LYS A 39 -0.80 2.02 0.37
CA LYS A 39 -0.33 2.83 -0.77
C LYS A 39 -1.47 3.61 -1.45
N LYS A 40 -2.39 4.18 -0.67
CA LYS A 40 -3.21 5.29 -1.20
C LYS A 40 -2.27 6.48 -1.34
N GLY A 41 -2.02 6.93 -2.56
CA GLY A 41 -1.13 8.06 -2.77
C GLY A 41 -1.66 9.34 -2.10
N ASN A 42 -0.78 10.29 -1.79
CA ASN A 42 -1.22 11.58 -1.26
C ASN A 42 -1.66 12.52 -2.39
N GLY A 43 -2.62 13.39 -2.08
CA GLY A 43 -3.12 14.43 -2.98
C GLY A 43 -3.77 13.88 -4.24
N LEU A 44 -3.36 14.34 -5.43
CA LEU A 44 -3.88 13.85 -6.70
C LEU A 44 -3.71 12.32 -6.85
N ARG A 45 -2.65 11.75 -6.24
CA ARG A 45 -2.40 10.31 -6.29
C ARG A 45 -3.43 9.48 -5.48
N ALA A 46 -4.17 10.11 -4.57
CA ALA A 46 -5.30 9.46 -3.91
C ALA A 46 -6.44 9.16 -4.89
N CYS A 47 -6.59 9.99 -5.93
CA CYS A 47 -7.65 9.86 -6.93
C CYS A 47 -7.42 8.69 -7.89
N PHE A 48 -6.18 8.21 -8.04
CA PHE A 48 -5.84 7.10 -8.94
C PHE A 48 -5.95 5.71 -8.29
N GLY A 49 -6.34 5.63 -7.01
CA GLY A 49 -6.55 4.35 -6.33
C GLY A 49 -5.29 3.46 -6.32
N THR A 50 -5.44 2.22 -6.80
CA THR A 50 -4.37 1.20 -6.84
C THR A 50 -3.67 1.09 -8.19
N ILE A 51 -3.93 2.02 -9.13
CA ILE A 51 -3.31 1.97 -10.47
C ILE A 51 -1.77 2.07 -10.32
N PRO A 52 -1.01 1.11 -10.88
CA PRO A 52 0.45 1.17 -10.87
C PRO A 52 0.97 2.42 -11.56
N SER A 53 2.01 3.04 -11.02
CA SER A 53 2.61 4.26 -11.61
C SER A 53 3.35 4.02 -12.93
N GLU A 54 3.56 2.76 -13.30
CA GLU A 54 4.25 2.35 -14.53
C GLU A 54 3.25 2.11 -15.68
N ASP A 55 1.95 2.20 -15.41
CA ASP A 55 0.90 2.00 -16.39
C ASP A 55 0.72 3.24 -17.29
N LYS A 56 0.53 3.05 -18.60
CA LYS A 56 0.24 4.15 -19.53
C LYS A 56 -1.10 4.83 -19.23
N GLU A 57 -2.04 4.09 -18.66
CA GLU A 57 -3.33 4.62 -18.20
C GLU A 57 -3.13 5.62 -17.05
N PHE A 58 -2.12 5.39 -16.19
CA PHE A 58 -1.77 6.30 -15.10
C PHE A 58 -1.35 7.67 -15.62
N ASP A 59 -0.49 7.73 -16.65
CA ASP A 59 -0.01 8.99 -17.21
C ASP A 59 -1.14 9.79 -17.89
N THR A 60 -2.05 9.10 -18.56
CA THR A 60 -3.21 9.71 -19.22
C THR A 60 -4.15 10.34 -18.19
N LEU A 61 -4.57 9.55 -17.18
CA LEU A 61 -5.42 10.03 -16.10
C LEU A 61 -4.76 11.15 -15.29
N ARG A 62 -3.42 11.10 -15.14
CA ARG A 62 -2.67 12.13 -14.43
C ARG A 62 -2.77 13.48 -15.10
N GLU A 63 -2.59 13.56 -16.42
CA GLU A 63 -2.66 14.83 -17.12
C GLU A 63 -4.10 15.38 -17.20
N GLU A 64 -5.11 14.52 -17.27
CA GLU A 64 -6.53 14.93 -17.23
C GLU A 64 -6.97 15.46 -15.84
N LEU A 65 -6.60 14.76 -14.77
CA LEU A 65 -7.09 15.08 -13.42
C LEU A 65 -6.27 16.17 -12.72
N LYS A 66 -5.01 16.39 -13.10
CA LYS A 66 -4.13 17.43 -12.55
C LYS A 66 -4.70 18.86 -12.59
N PRO A 67 -5.26 19.38 -13.71
CA PRO A 67 -5.86 20.72 -13.72
C PRO A 67 -7.11 20.82 -12.84
N VAL A 68 -7.94 19.76 -12.81
CA VAL A 68 -9.17 19.70 -11.98
C VAL A 68 -8.80 19.69 -10.50
N TYR A 69 -7.85 18.85 -10.12
CA TYR A 69 -7.35 18.74 -8.76
C TYR A 69 -6.72 20.05 -8.28
N ARG A 70 -5.93 20.76 -9.12
CA ARG A 70 -5.39 22.08 -8.78
C ARG A 70 -6.46 23.14 -8.50
N LYS A 71 -7.55 23.14 -9.29
CA LYS A 71 -8.69 24.05 -9.07
C LYS A 71 -9.42 23.70 -7.77
N TRP A 72 -9.65 22.41 -7.54
CA TRP A 72 -10.30 21.92 -6.32
C TRP A 72 -9.47 22.22 -5.08
N SER A 73 -8.17 21.91 -5.09
CA SER A 73 -7.27 22.13 -3.96
C SER A 73 -7.15 23.61 -3.63
N LYS A 74 -7.05 24.51 -4.62
CA LYS A 74 -7.02 25.96 -4.37
C LYS A 74 -8.29 26.49 -3.70
N ARG A 75 -9.43 25.81 -3.89
CA ARG A 75 -10.73 26.26 -3.40
C ARG A 75 -11.10 25.62 -2.04
N TYR A 76 -10.57 24.45 -1.74
CA TYR A 76 -11.07 23.62 -0.63
C TYR A 76 -9.98 22.97 0.25
N ALA A 77 -8.70 23.02 -0.13
CA ALA A 77 -7.59 22.45 0.65
C ALA A 77 -6.71 23.56 1.21
#